data_AF-A0A482ZQJ0-F1
#
_entry.id   AF-A0A482ZQJ0-F1
#
_cell.length_a   1.000
_cell.length_b   1.000
_cell.length_c   1.000
_cell.angle_alpha   90.00
_cell.angle_beta   90.00
_cell.angle_gamma   90.00
#
_symmetry.space_group_name_H-M   'P 1'
#
loop_
_entity.id
_entity.type
_entity.pdbx_description
1 polymer ?
#
loop_
_entity_poly.entity_id
_entity_poly.type
_entity_poly.pdbx_seq_one_letter_code
_entity_poly.pdbx_strand_id
1 'polypeptide(L)' 'MVVINFQEQIQPGTFEYAVHYLLDNKLDLSLFKAIKPPIPIG' A
#
# COMPACT_ATOMS: atom_id res chain seq x y z
N MET A 1 14.27 4.78 -23.45
CA MET A 1 13.95 4.50 -22.04
C MET A 1 12.43 4.43 -21.92
N VAL A 2 11.87 3.31 -21.45
CA VAL A 2 10.43 3.21 -21.16
C VAL A 2 10.22 3.75 -19.75
N VAL A 3 9.33 4.74 -19.61
CA VAL A 3 8.89 5.21 -18.30
C VAL A 3 7.79 4.25 -17.85
N ILE A 4 8.04 3.50 -16.77
CA ILE A 4 7.05 2.60 -16.18
C ILE A 4 6.26 3.38 -15.15
N ASN A 5 4.96 3.57 -15.40
CA ASN A 5 4.03 4.12 -14.43
C ASN A 5 3.29 2.97 -13.72
N PHE A 6 3.73 2.63 -12.51
CA PHE A 6 3.14 1.53 -11.73
C PHE A 6 1.68 1.76 -11.36
N GLN A 7 1.21 3.02 -11.28
CA GLN A 7 -0.20 3.28 -10.99
C GLN A 7 -1.12 2.94 -12.17
N GLU A 8 -0.65 3.15 -13.40
CA GLU A 8 -1.43 2.83 -14.62
C GLU A 8 -1.49 1.32 -14.91
N GLN A 9 -0.65 0.52 -14.25
CA GLN A 9 -0.62 -0.93 -14.41
C GLN A 9 -1.70 -1.65 -13.60
N ILE A 10 -2.28 -1.00 -12.59
CA ILE A 10 -3.34 -1.58 -11.78
C ILE A 10 -4.67 -1.43 -12.51
N GLN A 11 -4.92 -2.33 -13.47
CA GLN A 11 -6.13 -2.32 -14.29
C GLN A 11 -7.23 -3.24 -13.74
N PRO A 12 -8.51 -2.87 -13.83
CA PRO A 12 -9.62 -3.73 -13.42
C PRO A 12 -9.56 -5.10 -14.10
N GLY A 13 -9.90 -6.15 -13.36
CA GLY A 13 -9.89 -7.53 -13.86
C GLY A 13 -8.52 -8.22 -13.81
N THR A 14 -7.46 -7.55 -13.34
CA THR A 14 -6.20 -8.20 -13.02
C THR A 14 -6.13 -8.63 -11.55
N PHE A 15 -5.20 -9.53 -11.25
CA PHE A 15 -4.93 -9.97 -9.88
C PHE A 15 -4.42 -8.82 -9.01
N GLU A 16 -3.53 -7.99 -9.56
CA GLU A 16 -2.94 -6.84 -8.89
C GLU A 16 -4.01 -5.83 -8.47
N TYR A 17 -5.00 -5.57 -9.32
CA TYR A 17 -6.13 -4.72 -8.97
C TYR A 17 -6.97 -5.32 -7.85
N ALA A 18 -7.23 -6.63 -7.87
CA ALA A 18 -7.97 -7.28 -6.81
C ALA A 18 -7.25 -7.17 -5.45
N VAL A 19 -5.93 -7.42 -5.42
CA VAL A 19 -5.13 -7.28 -4.20
C VAL A 19 -5.10 -5.82 -3.73
N HIS A 20 -4.85 -4.87 -4.63
CA HIS A 20 -4.82 -3.45 -4.29
C HIS A 20 -6.17 -2.97 -3.72
N TYR A 21 -7.28 -3.35 -4.35
CA TYR A 21 -8.62 -3.01 -3.87
C TYR A 21 -8.91 -3.58 -2.48
N LEU A 22 -8.52 -4.83 -2.21
CA LEU A 22 -8.71 -5.46 -0.91
C LEU A 22 -7.91 -4.75 0.19
N LEU A 23 -6.65 -4.41 -0.08
CA LEU A 23 -5.80 -3.70 0.89
C LEU A 23 -6.36 -2.31 1.23
N ASP A 24 -6.82 -1.55 0.22
CA ASP A 24 -7.29 -0.18 0.43
C ASP A 24 -8.70 -0.10 1.02
N ASN A 25 -9.58 -1.05 0.69
CA ASN A 25 -11.01 -0.92 0.98
C ASN A 25 -11.55 -1.96 1.96
N LYS A 26 -10.82 -3.06 2.19
CA LYS A 26 -11.34 -4.22 2.93
C LYS A 26 -10.45 -4.67 4.09
N LEU A 27 -9.15 -4.37 4.06
CA LEU A 27 -8.22 -4.70 5.13
C LEU A 27 -7.87 -3.47 5.97
N ASP A 28 -7.99 -3.60 7.30
CA ASP A 28 -7.44 -2.62 8.21
C ASP A 28 -5.97 -2.95 8.51
N LEU A 29 -5.06 -2.13 7.99
CA LEU A 29 -3.61 -2.24 8.18
C LEU A 29 -3.08 -1.30 9.28
N SER A 30 -3.96 -0.64 10.03
CA SER A 30 -3.59 0.32 11.08
C SER A 30 -2.64 -0.27 12.12
N LEU A 31 -2.76 -1.58 12.40
CA LEU A 31 -1.87 -2.33 13.29
C LEU A 31 -0.39 -2.26 12.89
N PHE A 32 -0.11 -2.20 11.58
CA PHE A 32 1.26 -2.12 11.06
C PHE A 32 1.80 -0.69 10.99
N LYS A 33 0.95 0.32 11.23
CA LYS A 33 1.30 1.74 11.15
C LYS A 33 1.95 2.26 12.44
N ALA A 34 2.27 1.38 13.39
CA ALA A 34 2.95 1.74 14.63
C ALA A 34 4.36 2.27 14.35
N ILE A 35 4.46 3.58 14.15
CA ILE A 35 5.71 4.31 14.25
C ILE A 35 6.11 4.23 15.72
N LYS A 36 7.14 3.45 16.06
CA LYS A 36 7.73 3.52 17.40
C LYS A 36 8.20 4.97 17.59
N PRO A 37 7.64 5.74 18.54
CA PRO A 37 8.10 7.10 18.76
C PRO A 37 9.60 7.07 19.10
N PRO A 38 10.40 8.05 18.64
CA PRO A 38 11.79 8.13 19.03
C PRO A 38 11.88 8.15 20.56
N ILE A 39 12.74 7.29 21.10
CA ILE A 39 12.98 7.20 22.54
C ILE A 39 13.50 8.58 22.98
N PRO A 40 12.85 9.28 23.94
CA PRO A 40 13.38 10.53 24.45
C PRO A 40 14.76 10.26 25.05
N ILE A 41 15.79 10.87 24.48
CA ILE A 41 17.12 10.93 25.09
C ILE A 41 17.03 12.04 26.13
N GLY A 42 16.89 11.65 27.40
CA GLY A 42 17.02 12.54 28.55
C GLY A 42 18.46 12.95 28.78
#